data_AF-A0A2K3MKX0-F1
#
_entry.id   AF-A0A2K3MKX0-F1
#
_cell.length_a   1.000
_cell.length_b   1.000
_cell.length_c   1.000
_cell.angle_alpha   90.00
_cell.angle_beta   90.00
_cell.angle_gamma   90.00
#
_symmetry.space_group_name_H-M   'P 1'
#
loop_
_entity.id
_entity.type
_entity.pdbx_description
1 polymer ?
#
loop_
_entity_poly.entity_id
_entity_poly.type
_entity_poly.pdbx_seq_one_letter_code
_entity_poly.pdbx_strand_id
1 'polypeptide(L)' 'VELMSVAASPALPLGDHLCENGFECVEILPSTNDAHGGVIVDLKDPMDPEIFASLLKSSLLQWKKQVTFMI' A
#
# COMPACT_ATOMS: atom_id res chain seq x y z
N VAL A 1 -32.74 3.15 31.71
CA VAL A 1 -31.34 3.54 31.40
C VAL A 1 -30.91 2.68 30.24
N GLU A 2 -31.02 3.22 29.04
CA GLU A 2 -30.84 2.47 27.79
C GLU A 2 -29.34 2.34 27.50
N LEU A 3 -28.90 1.11 27.25
CA LEU A 3 -27.51 0.69 27.25
C LEU A 3 -26.71 1.41 26.15
N MET A 4 -25.52 1.88 26.50
CA MET A 4 -24.55 2.45 25.56
C MET A 4 -24.30 1.50 24.38
N SER A 5 -24.73 1.89 23.17
CA SER A 5 -24.16 1.33 21.96
C SER A 5 -22.74 1.85 21.83
N VAL A 6 -21.76 1.03 22.23
CA VAL A 6 -20.41 1.14 21.67
C VAL A 6 -20.55 0.88 20.19
N ALA A 7 -20.43 1.95 19.40
CA ALA A 7 -20.17 1.83 17.98
C ALA A 7 -18.86 1.05 17.86
N ALA A 8 -18.94 -0.18 17.36
CA ALA A 8 -17.77 -0.87 16.86
C ALA A 8 -17.21 0.02 15.75
N SER A 9 -16.05 0.64 16.01
CA SER A 9 -15.26 1.30 14.97
C SER A 9 -15.20 0.33 13.78
N PRO A 10 -15.48 0.76 12.54
CA PRO A 10 -15.19 -0.07 11.41
C PRO A 10 -13.68 -0.26 11.43
N ALA A 11 -13.23 -1.46 11.80
CA ALA A 11 -11.88 -1.88 11.54
C ALA A 11 -11.70 -1.70 10.02
N LEU A 12 -10.80 -0.79 9.65
CA LEU A 12 -10.40 -0.60 8.26
C LEU A 12 -10.09 -1.99 7.71
N PRO A 13 -10.73 -2.43 6.62
CA PRO A 13 -10.35 -3.66 5.96
C PRO A 13 -8.94 -3.46 5.42
N LEU A 14 -7.95 -3.90 6.19
CA LEU A 14 -6.62 -4.16 5.69
C LEU A 14 -6.77 -5.32 4.71
N GLY A 15 -6.54 -5.04 3.43
CA GLY A 15 -6.45 -6.06 2.40
C GLY A 15 -7.77 -6.38 1.72
N ASP A 16 -8.12 -5.57 0.72
CA ASP A 16 -8.83 -6.03 -0.48
C ASP A 16 -8.34 -5.17 -1.68
N HIS A 17 -7.05 -5.25 -1.98
CA HIS A 17 -6.55 -4.75 -3.26
C HIS A 17 -6.57 -5.90 -4.28
N LEU A 18 -7.68 -6.05 -4.99
CA LEU A 18 -7.76 -6.93 -6.16
C LEU A 18 -6.81 -6.40 -7.25
N CYS A 19 -5.67 -7.06 -7.43
CA CYS A 19 -4.80 -6.82 -8.57
C CYS A 19 -5.46 -7.36 -9.83
N GLU A 20 -5.75 -6.48 -10.80
CA GLU A 20 -6.41 -6.79 -12.08
C GLU A 20 -5.69 -7.85 -12.94
N ASN A 21 -4.47 -8.27 -12.56
CA ASN A 21 -3.56 -8.94 -13.47
C ASN A 21 -3.05 -10.33 -13.05
N GLY A 22 -3.68 -11.02 -12.09
CA GLY A 22 -3.43 -12.44 -11.81
C GLY A 22 -2.05 -12.82 -11.24
N PHE A 23 -1.23 -11.83 -10.90
CA PHE A 23 -0.03 -12.01 -10.09
C PHE A 23 -0.39 -11.74 -8.63
N GLU A 24 0.15 -12.57 -7.73
CA GLU A 24 0.12 -12.41 -6.28
C GLU A 24 0.03 -10.93 -5.88
N CYS A 25 -1.02 -10.55 -5.16
CA CYS A 25 -1.21 -9.19 -4.68
C CYS A 25 -0.10 -8.87 -3.66
N VAL A 26 1.09 -8.54 -4.16
CA VAL A 26 2.15 -7.98 -3.34
C VAL A 26 1.63 -6.63 -2.89
N GLU A 27 1.28 -6.55 -1.62
CA GLU A 27 0.90 -5.30 -1.00
C GLU A 27 2.12 -4.35 -1.10
N ILE A 28 1.96 -3.29 -1.88
CA ILE A 28 2.98 -2.25 -2.09
C ILE A 28 2.49 -0.92 -1.52
N LEU A 29 3.43 -0.04 -1.25
CA LEU A 29 3.12 1.27 -0.72
C LEU A 29 2.34 2.10 -1.76
N PRO A 30 1.33 2.86 -1.30
CA PRO A 30 0.61 3.79 -2.16
C PRO A 30 1.60 4.79 -2.74
N SER A 31 1.66 4.85 -4.06
CA SER A 31 2.69 5.62 -4.74
C SER A 31 2.21 6.17 -6.07
N THR A 32 2.82 7.28 -6.47
CA THR A 32 2.60 7.94 -7.76
C THR A 32 3.93 8.18 -8.45
N ASN A 33 3.94 8.08 -9.78
CA ASN A 33 5.15 8.35 -10.55
C ASN A 33 5.24 9.85 -10.84
N ASP A 34 6.43 10.43 -10.67
CA ASP A 34 6.70 11.78 -11.13
C ASP A 34 6.94 11.82 -12.65
N ALA A 35 7.13 13.02 -13.21
CA ALA A 35 7.35 13.20 -14.64
C ALA A 35 8.72 12.67 -15.13
N HIS A 36 9.60 12.25 -14.22
CA HIS A 36 10.98 11.86 -14.48
C HIS A 36 11.23 10.36 -14.20
N GLY A 37 10.19 9.57 -13.90
CA GLY A 37 10.35 8.15 -13.57
C GLY A 37 10.73 7.88 -12.12
N GLY A 38 10.70 8.90 -11.26
CA GLY A 38 10.77 8.76 -9.82
C GLY A 38 9.43 8.34 -9.25
N VAL A 39 9.46 7.69 -8.09
CA VAL A 39 8.26 7.22 -7.39
C VAL A 39 8.12 7.97 -6.07
N ILE A 40 6.96 8.60 -5.85
CA ILE A 40 6.61 9.33 -4.65
C ILE A 40 5.64 8.48 -3.83
N VAL A 41 6.03 8.15 -2.59
CA VAL A 41 5.18 7.48 -1.61
C VAL A 41 4.52 8.54 -0.72
N ASP A 42 3.19 8.54 -0.66
CA ASP A 42 2.42 9.44 0.20
C ASP A 42 1.70 8.61 1.28
N LEU A 43 2.16 8.75 2.53
CA LEU A 43 1.56 8.09 3.69
C LEU A 43 0.66 9.08 4.42
N LYS A 44 -0.65 8.89 4.30
CA LYS A 44 -1.65 9.75 4.95
C LYS A 44 -1.97 9.31 6.38
N ASP A 45 -1.96 8.00 6.62
CA ASP A 45 -2.28 7.41 7.90
C ASP A 45 -1.02 6.92 8.62
N PRO A 46 -0.98 6.97 9.97
CA PRO A 46 0.09 6.38 10.74
C PRO A 46 0.25 4.89 10.41
N MET A 47 1.47 4.47 10.11
CA MET A 47 1.82 3.10 9.79
C MET A 47 2.89 2.60 10.75
N ASP A 48 2.78 1.32 11.13
CA ASP A 48 3.82 0.67 11.93
C ASP A 48 5.16 0.65 11.16
N PRO A 49 6.29 1.00 11.80
CA PRO A 49 7.58 1.07 11.14
C PRO A 49 8.06 -0.26 10.54
N GLU A 50 7.75 -1.41 11.16
CA GLU A 50 8.16 -2.73 10.67
C GLU A 50 7.32 -3.16 9.47
N ILE A 51 6.01 -2.84 9.50
CA ILE A 51 5.11 -3.02 8.35
C ILE A 51 5.58 -2.14 7.19
N PHE A 52 5.86 -0.86 7.44
CA PHE A 52 6.38 0.06 6.44
C PHE A 52 7.66 -0.46 5.79
N ALA A 53 8.62 -0.93 6.60
CA ALA A 53 9.89 -1.46 6.09
C ALA A 53 9.69 -2.70 5.19
N SER A 54 8.72 -3.55 5.52
CA SER A 54 8.39 -4.75 4.75
C SER A 54 7.75 -4.38 3.41
N LEU A 55 6.74 -3.50 3.43
CA LEU A 55 6.08 -3.00 2.23
C LEU A 55 7.04 -2.22 1.33
N LEU A 56 7.94 -1.42 1.90
CA LEU A 56 8.94 -0.66 1.13
C LEU A 56 9.88 -1.59 0.36
N LYS A 57 10.36 -2.68 0.98
CA LYS A 57 11.22 -3.67 0.32
C LYS A 57 10.51 -4.30 -0.88
N SER A 58 9.26 -4.74 -0.68
CA SER A 58 8.42 -5.30 -1.75
C SER A 58 8.18 -4.28 -2.88
N SER A 59 7.87 -3.04 -2.52
CA SER A 59 7.63 -1.95 -3.48
C SER A 59 8.86 -1.63 -4.32
N LEU A 60 10.04 -1.54 -3.70
CA LEU A 60 11.30 -1.30 -4.41
C LEU A 60 11.63 -2.40 -5.41
N LEU A 61 11.38 -3.67 -5.06
CA LEU A 61 11.57 -4.79 -5.98
C LEU A 61 10.63 -4.69 -7.18
N GLN A 62 9.39 -4.27 -6.96
CA GLN A 62 8.42 -4.06 -8.04
C GLN A 62 8.79 -2.87 -8.92
N TRP A 63 9.11 -1.70 -8.36
CA TRP A 63 9.46 -0.52 -9.15
C TRP A 63 10.73 -0.73 -9.98
N LYS A 64 11.72 -1.46 -9.45
CA LYS A 64 12.89 -1.87 -10.23
C LYS A 64 12.54 -2.69 -11.47
N LYS A 65 11.53 -3.56 -11.40
CA LYS A 65 11.07 -4.32 -12.57
C LYS A 65 10.36 -3.43 -13.59
N GLN A 66 9.61 -2.43 -13.15
CA GLN A 66 8.89 -1.52 -14.04
C GLN A 66 9.83 -0.64 -14.87
N VAL A 67 10.93 -0.13 -14.27
CA VAL A 67 11.93 0.70 -14.98
C VAL A 67 12.61 -0.07 -16.13
N THR A 68 12.75 -1.40 -16.02
CA THR A 68 13.39 -2.23 -17.05
C THR A 68 12.59 -2.34 -18.34
N PHE A 69 11.28 -2.04 -18.35
CA PHE A 69 10.45 -2.13 -19.56
C PHE A 69 10.45 -0.85 -20.42
N MET A 70 11.17 0.21 -20.04
CA MET A 70 11.26 1.48 -20.79
C MET A 70 12.62 1.72 -21.48
N ILE A 71 13.48 0.72 -21.61
CA ILE A 71 14.74 0.78 -22.40
C ILE A 71 14.63 0.00 -23.71
#